data_AF-A0A950TW91-F1
#
_entry.id   AF-A0A950TW91-F1
#
_cell.length_a   1.000
_cell.length_b   1.000
_cell.length_c   1.000
_cell.angle_alpha   90.00
_cell.angle_beta   90.00
_cell.angle_gamma   90.00
#
_symmetry.space_group_name_H-M   'P 1'
#
loop_
_entity.id
_entity.type
_entity.pdbx_description
1 polymer ?
#
loop_
_entity_poly.entity_id
_entity_poly.type
_entity_poly.pdbx_seq_one_letter_code
_entity_poly.pdbx_strand_id
1 'polypeptide(L)'
;ETAADVLQNLPILASSVGRGEQRNNGRAAGPAENAAVPPEELVGLQPQVIELLGPSPTTVDDVLRRCQLSPSAVMAVLLELELAGRVETLPGNRIALLADEAR
;
A
#
# COMPACT_ATOMS: atom_id res chain seq x y z
N GLU A 1 23.73 -33.10 19.55
CA GLU A 1 24.32 -32.25 18.50
C GLU A 1 24.16 -30.81 18.96
N THR A 2 25.27 -30.13 19.26
CA THR A 2 25.28 -28.87 20.01
C THR A 2 25.39 -27.68 19.05
N ALA A 3 24.49 -26.70 19.17
CA ALA A 3 24.38 -25.49 18.35
C ALA A 3 25.54 -24.47 18.53
N ALA A 4 26.73 -24.93 18.91
CA ALA A 4 27.89 -24.10 19.24
C ALA A 4 28.79 -23.75 18.03
N ASP A 5 28.46 -24.23 16.83
CA ASP A 5 29.38 -24.23 15.68
C ASP A 5 29.12 -23.13 14.64
N VAL A 6 28.17 -22.22 14.85
CA VAL A 6 27.81 -21.20 13.84
C VAL A 6 28.50 -19.84 14.01
N LEU A 7 29.37 -19.67 15.03
CA LEU A 7 29.96 -18.37 15.36
C LEU A 7 31.43 -18.19 14.93
N GLN A 8 32.05 -19.18 14.29
CA GLN A 8 33.51 -19.13 14.01
C GLN A 8 33.90 -18.56 12.65
N ASN A 9 32.95 -18.14 11.79
CA ASN A 9 33.29 -17.74 10.42
C ASN A 9 32.74 -16.38 9.97
N LEU A 10 32.66 -15.39 10.87
CA LEU A 10 32.47 -13.99 10.43
C LEU A 10 33.83 -13.28 10.37
N PRO A 11 34.33 -12.91 9.17
CA PRO A 11 35.48 -12.02 9.07
C PRO A 11 35.10 -10.64 9.60
N ILE A 12 35.82 -10.22 10.65
CA ILE A 12 35.81 -8.87 11.20
C ILE A 12 36.38 -7.93 10.13
N LEU A 13 35.50 -7.29 9.37
CA LEU A 13 35.87 -6.14 8.54
C LEU A 13 35.91 -4.91 9.46
N ALA A 14 36.98 -4.80 10.24
CA ALA A 14 37.29 -3.59 10.97
C ALA A 14 37.93 -2.56 10.03
N SER A 15 37.40 -1.32 10.12
CA SER A 15 38.13 -0.06 9.98
C SER A 15 38.42 0.38 8.53
N SER A 16 38.35 1.65 8.12
CA SER A 16 37.97 2.95 8.69
C SER A 16 38.26 4.00 7.59
N VAL A 17 37.78 5.25 7.75
CA VAL A 17 38.08 6.47 6.95
C VAL A 17 37.12 6.70 5.77
N GLY A 18 36.46 7.84 5.59
CA GLY A 18 36.74 9.17 6.13
C GLY A 18 35.56 10.14 6.07
N ARG A 19 35.73 11.22 6.84
CA ARG A 19 34.91 12.43 6.88
C ARG A 19 34.69 13.01 5.48
N GLY A 20 33.43 13.29 5.17
CA GLY A 20 32.97 14.06 4.04
C GLY A 20 31.56 14.55 4.34
N GLU A 21 31.47 15.61 5.14
CA GLU A 21 30.33 16.52 5.14
C GLU A 21 29.99 16.92 3.69
N GLN A 22 28.72 17.33 3.46
CA GLN A 22 28.21 18.13 2.33
C GLN A 22 27.55 17.34 1.16
N ARG A 23 26.29 17.55 0.73
CA ARG A 23 25.27 18.59 0.99
C ARG A 23 23.88 18.03 0.63
N ASN A 24 22.87 18.43 1.40
CA ASN A 24 21.45 18.39 1.07
C ASN A 24 21.13 18.52 -0.43
N ASN A 25 20.32 17.61 -0.98
CA ASN A 25 19.02 17.98 -1.59
C ASN A 25 18.15 16.74 -1.92
N GLY A 26 16.89 16.70 -1.45
CA GLY A 26 15.81 16.29 -2.36
C GLY A 26 14.75 15.25 -1.98
N ARG A 27 14.78 14.55 -0.84
CA ARG A 27 13.59 13.78 -0.41
C ARG A 27 13.53 13.55 1.10
N ALA A 28 13.20 14.61 1.83
CA ALA A 28 12.50 14.46 3.09
C ALA A 28 11.07 13.98 2.79
N ALA A 29 10.91 12.67 2.59
CA ALA A 29 9.66 12.00 2.93
C ALA A 29 9.96 11.28 4.24
N GLY A 30 9.76 11.98 5.36
CA GLY A 30 9.66 11.31 6.65
C GLY A 30 8.53 10.28 6.60
N PRO A 31 8.48 9.32 7.54
CA PRO A 31 7.49 8.26 7.54
C PRO A 31 6.09 8.83 7.82
N ALA A 32 5.41 9.30 6.77
CA ALA A 32 3.95 9.41 6.72
C ALA A 32 3.35 8.05 6.32
N GLU A 33 3.98 6.94 6.74
CA GLU A 33 3.81 5.65 6.06
C GLU A 33 2.60 4.85 6.56
N ASN A 34 1.93 5.25 7.63
CA ASN A 34 0.68 4.60 8.04
C ASN A 34 -0.16 5.46 8.99
N ALA A 35 -0.47 6.71 8.60
CA ALA A 35 -1.61 7.37 9.23
C ALA A 35 -2.85 6.60 8.77
N ALA A 36 -3.27 5.62 9.58
CA ALA A 36 -4.48 4.85 9.35
C ALA A 36 -5.62 5.86 9.18
N VAL A 37 -6.14 5.93 7.96
CA VAL A 37 -7.28 6.78 7.65
C VAL A 37 -8.43 6.28 8.51
N PRO A 38 -9.05 7.13 9.34
CA PRO A 38 -10.12 6.69 10.21
C PRO A 38 -11.29 6.18 9.36
N PRO A 39 -12.02 5.14 9.82
CA PRO A 39 -13.05 4.49 9.03
C PRO A 39 -14.18 5.45 8.61
N GLU A 40 -14.47 6.46 9.42
CA GLU A 40 -15.43 7.52 9.09
C GLU A 40 -15.03 8.36 7.86
N GLU A 41 -13.73 8.56 7.62
CA GLU A 41 -13.23 9.23 6.44
C GLU A 41 -13.27 8.29 5.22
N LEU A 42 -12.97 7.00 5.40
CA LEU A 42 -13.04 5.99 4.34
C LEU A 42 -14.44 5.89 3.72
N VAL A 43 -15.51 5.96 4.53
CA VAL A 43 -16.90 5.94 4.05
C VAL A 43 -17.17 7.10 3.07
N GLY A 44 -16.62 8.29 3.33
CA GLY A 44 -16.74 9.44 2.43
C GLY A 44 -15.97 9.29 1.12
N LEU A 45 -14.96 8.42 1.08
CA LEU A 45 -14.11 8.16 -0.09
C LEU A 45 -14.65 7.03 -0.97
N GLN A 46 -15.50 6.14 -0.44
CA GLN A 46 -16.15 5.07 -1.19
C GLN A 46 -16.82 5.51 -2.51
N PRO A 47 -17.67 6.56 -2.56
CA PRO A 47 -18.32 6.96 -3.81
C PRO A 47 -17.30 7.37 -4.89
N GLN A 48 -16.23 8.07 -4.50
CA GLN A 48 -15.18 8.48 -5.44
C GLN A 48 -14.44 7.28 -6.04
N VAL A 49 -14.15 6.25 -5.23
CA VAL A 49 -13.49 5.03 -5.71
C VAL A 49 -14.44 4.22 -6.60
N ILE A 50 -15.74 4.14 -6.27
CA ILE A 50 -16.74 3.43 -7.07
C ILE A 50 -16.90 4.07 -8.46
N GLU A 51 -16.94 5.41 -8.54
CA GLU A 51 -17.01 6.13 -9.82
C GLU A 51 -15.80 5.81 -10.73
N LEU A 52 -14.63 5.53 -10.14
CA LEU A 52 -13.42 5.17 -10.88
C LEU A 52 -13.42 3.73 -11.39
N LEU A 53 -14.11 2.80 -10.70
CA LEU A 53 -14.06 1.37 -11.02
C LEU A 53 -14.85 1.00 -12.28
N GLY A 54 -15.90 1.75 -12.62
CA GLY A 54 -16.64 1.60 -13.88
C GLY A 54 -17.26 0.20 -14.12
N PRO A 55 -17.91 -0.03 -15.27
CA PRO A 55 -18.60 -1.31 -15.57
C PRO A 55 -17.65 -2.44 -15.98
N SER A 56 -16.34 -2.20 -16.02
CA SER A 56 -15.33 -3.18 -16.44
C SER A 56 -14.24 -3.29 -15.37
N PRO A 57 -13.63 -4.47 -15.19
CA PRO A 57 -12.58 -4.65 -14.20
C PRO A 57 -11.43 -3.64 -14.38
N THR A 58 -11.14 -2.87 -13.35
CA THR A 58 -10.10 -1.83 -13.34
C THR A 58 -8.92 -2.28 -12.49
N THR A 59 -7.69 -2.00 -12.92
CA THR A 59 -6.51 -2.38 -12.14
C THR A 59 -6.35 -1.47 -10.92
N VAL A 60 -5.85 -1.99 -9.79
CA VAL A 60 -5.55 -1.15 -8.61
C VAL A 60 -4.57 -0.03 -8.97
N ASP A 61 -3.60 -0.28 -9.85
CA ASP A 61 -2.66 0.76 -10.33
C ASP A 61 -3.39 1.89 -11.08
N ASP A 62 -4.36 1.57 -11.95
CA ASP A 62 -5.21 2.59 -12.59
C ASP A 62 -6.02 3.40 -11.58
N VAL A 63 -6.59 2.74 -10.57
CA VAL A 63 -7.32 3.44 -9.49
C VAL A 63 -6.35 4.38 -8.77
N LEU A 64 -5.17 3.90 -8.37
CA LEU A 64 -4.14 4.71 -7.70
C LEU A 64 -3.65 5.90 -8.53
N ARG A 65 -3.58 5.76 -9.86
CA ARG A 65 -3.18 6.85 -10.76
C ARG A 65 -4.25 7.91 -10.92
N ARG A 66 -5.52 7.50 -10.96
CA ARG A 66 -6.67 8.40 -11.20
C ARG A 66 -7.22 8.98 -9.90
N CYS A 67 -7.00 8.29 -8.80
CA CYS A 67 -7.40 8.72 -7.47
C CYS A 67 -6.33 9.64 -6.89
N GLN A 68 -6.74 10.75 -6.27
CA GLN A 68 -5.81 11.68 -5.60
C GLN A 68 -5.52 11.27 -4.13
N LEU A 69 -5.81 10.03 -3.77
CA LEU A 69 -5.66 9.48 -2.44
C LEU A 69 -4.30 8.78 -2.26
N SER A 70 -3.93 8.56 -0.99
CA SER A 70 -2.75 7.74 -0.68
C SER A 70 -3.02 6.26 -1.00
N PRO A 71 -1.98 5.46 -1.33
CA PRO A 71 -2.16 4.05 -1.62
C PRO A 71 -2.83 3.27 -0.48
N SER A 72 -2.46 3.56 0.76
CA SER A 72 -3.07 2.94 1.94
C SER A 72 -4.55 3.27 2.07
N ALA A 73 -4.96 4.51 1.76
CA ALA A 73 -6.37 4.91 1.78
C ALA A 73 -7.18 4.16 0.71
N VAL A 74 -6.65 4.07 -0.52
CA VAL A 74 -7.32 3.33 -1.60
C VAL A 74 -7.47 1.85 -1.24
N MET A 75 -6.42 1.22 -0.72
CA MET A 75 -6.47 -0.18 -0.31
C MET A 75 -7.49 -0.41 0.81
N ALA A 76 -7.56 0.51 1.78
CA ALA A 76 -8.54 0.45 2.86
C ALA A 76 -9.98 0.62 2.35
N VAL A 77 -10.24 1.57 1.44
CA VAL A 77 -11.57 1.73 0.82
C VAL A 77 -11.96 0.49 0.03
N LEU A 78 -11.04 -0.07 -0.78
CA LEU A 78 -11.30 -1.28 -1.54
C LEU A 78 -11.64 -2.46 -0.63
N LEU A 79 -10.93 -2.62 0.48
CA LEU A 79 -11.21 -3.65 1.47
C LEU A 79 -12.59 -3.47 2.10
N GLU A 80 -12.96 -2.26 2.48
CA GLU A 80 -14.31 -1.97 3.03
C GLU A 80 -15.41 -2.31 2.01
N LEU A 81 -15.21 -1.98 0.74
CA LEU A 81 -16.15 -2.33 -0.32
C LEU A 81 -16.23 -3.83 -0.58
N GLU A 82 -15.11 -4.56 -0.47
CA GLU A 82 -15.04 -6.01 -0.63
C GLU A 82 -15.77 -6.71 0.53
N LEU A 83 -15.52 -6.27 1.76
CA LEU A 83 -16.23 -6.75 2.95
C LEU A 83 -17.74 -6.45 2.88
N ALA A 84 -18.13 -5.34 2.26
CA ALA A 84 -19.52 -5.00 2.00
C ALA A 84 -20.13 -5.76 0.81
N GLY A 85 -19.35 -6.59 0.10
CA GLY A 85 -19.82 -7.35 -1.07
C GLY A 85 -20.12 -6.49 -2.31
N ARG A 86 -19.56 -5.28 -2.38
CA ARG A 86 -19.78 -4.32 -3.49
C ARG A 86 -18.72 -4.41 -4.58
N VAL A 87 -17.54 -4.91 -4.23
CA VAL A 87 -16.44 -5.16 -5.18
C VAL A 87 -15.87 -6.55 -4.95
N GLU A 88 -15.23 -7.10 -5.97
CA GLU A 88 -14.41 -8.29 -5.85
C GLU A 88 -13.01 -8.06 -6.40
N THR A 89 -12.04 -8.76 -5.80
CA THR A 89 -10.66 -8.78 -6.29
C THR A 89 -10.46 -9.93 -7.26
N LEU A 90 -10.15 -9.61 -8.51
CA LEU A 90 -9.88 -10.54 -9.59
C LEU A 90 -8.36 -10.79 -9.79
N PRO A 91 -7.97 -11.91 -10.44
CA PRO A 91 -6.59 -12.19 -10.78
C PRO A 91 -5.92 -11.04 -11.56
N GLY A 92 -4.66 -10.76 -11.24
CA GLY A 92 -3.90 -9.67 -11.85
C GLY A 92 -4.14 -8.30 -11.21
N ASN A 93 -4.53 -8.28 -9.93
CA ASN A 93 -4.74 -7.07 -9.13
C ASN A 93 -5.78 -6.12 -9.77
N ARG A 94 -6.88 -6.72 -10.21
CA ARG A 94 -8.03 -6.04 -10.83
C ARG A 94 -9.17 -6.05 -9.84
N ILE A 95 -9.95 -4.98 -9.84
CA ILE A 95 -11.13 -4.82 -9.02
C ILE A 95 -12.31 -4.70 -9.97
N ALA A 96 -13.36 -5.49 -9.73
CA ALA A 96 -14.62 -5.38 -10.44
C ALA A 96 -15.71 -4.92 -9.47
N LEU A 97 -16.62 -4.07 -9.95
CA LEU A 97 -17.87 -3.80 -9.24
C LEU A 97 -18.72 -5.06 -9.32
N LEU A 98 -19.14 -5.57 -8.16
CA LEU A 98 -20.22 -6.53 -8.10
C LEU A 98 -21.49 -5.71 -8.34
N ALA A 99 -22.27 -6.09 -9.35
CA ALA A 99 -23.64 -5.59 -9.44
C ALA A 99 -24.30 -5.99 -8.13
N ASP A 100 -24.72 -5.00 -7.35
CA ASP A 100 -25.45 -5.19 -6.12
C ASP A 100 -26.65 -6.09 -6.42
N GLU A 101 -26.52 -7.40 -6.19
CA GLU A 101 -27.66 -8.30 -6.07
C GLU A 101 -28.29 -8.03 -4.69
N ALA A 102 -28.69 -6.78 -4.43
CA ALA A 102 -29.73 -6.50 -3.46
C ALA A 102 -31.05 -6.94 -4.08
N ARG A 103 -31.32 -8.23 -3.93
CA ARG A 103 -32.69 -8.68 -3.72
C ARG A 103 -32.79 -9.58 -2.50
#